data_AF-A0A920A4K7-F1
#
_entry.id   AF-A0A920A4K7-F1
#
_cell.length_a   1.000
_cell.length_b   1.000
_cell.length_c   1.000
_cell.angle_alpha   90.00
_cell.angle_beta   90.00
_cell.angle_gamma   90.00
#
_symmetry.space_group_name_H-M   'P 1'
#
loop_
_entity.id
_entity.type
_entity.pdbx_description
1 polymer ?
#
loop_
_entity_poly.entity_id
_entity_poly.type
_entity_poly.pdbx_seq_one_letter_code
_entity_poly.pdbx_strand_id
1 'polypeptide(L)'
;MFDWKKPTSQMLGRWQPWHKGHTELFKKALKLSGQVCIMFRDVSGVDAGHAGQSDNPFDFDDVKQRIISSLELEGFKNEREFIVIKVPNITDISYGRGVGYTFTEHDLGEEIHKISATKIRKEMRDKDELV
;
A
#
# COMPACT_ATOMS: atom_id res chain seq x y z
N MET A 1 14.83 -11.99 8.90
CA MET A 1 15.41 -10.86 8.17
C MET A 1 14.96 -10.96 6.73
N PHE A 2 14.56 -9.85 6.13
CA PHE A 2 14.10 -9.78 4.75
C PHE A 2 15.23 -10.19 3.81
N ASP A 3 14.94 -11.04 2.83
CA ASP A 3 15.95 -11.58 1.92
C ASP A 3 15.72 -11.04 0.51
N TRP A 4 16.51 -10.07 0.10
CA TRP A 4 16.41 -9.41 -1.20
C TRP A 4 16.56 -10.33 -2.42
N LYS A 5 16.97 -11.59 -2.24
CA LYS A 5 17.10 -12.59 -3.32
C LYS A 5 15.90 -13.53 -3.42
N LYS A 6 14.99 -13.54 -2.44
CA LYS A 6 13.81 -14.40 -2.47
C LYS A 6 12.69 -13.82 -3.35
N PRO A 7 11.83 -14.68 -3.91
CA PRO A 7 10.60 -14.24 -4.55
C PRO A 7 9.85 -13.24 -3.65
N THR A 8 9.40 -12.13 -4.23
CA THR A 8 8.79 -11.01 -3.49
C THR A 8 7.60 -10.48 -4.27
N SER A 9 6.47 -10.29 -3.59
CA SER A 9 5.32 -9.61 -4.17
C SER A 9 5.48 -8.11 -3.99
N GLN A 10 5.18 -7.34 -5.04
CA GLN A 10 5.12 -5.90 -4.99
C GLN A 10 3.70 -5.43 -4.66
N MET A 11 3.58 -4.46 -3.76
CA MET A 11 2.34 -3.68 -3.58
C MET A 11 2.67 -2.20 -3.79
N LEU A 12 2.15 -1.59 -4.86
CA LEU A 12 2.35 -0.18 -5.17
C LEU A 12 1.08 0.63 -4.88
N GLY A 13 1.20 1.70 -4.11
CA GLY A 13 0.04 2.53 -3.77
C GLY A 13 0.39 3.87 -3.14
N ARG A 14 -0.63 4.72 -2.99
CA ARG A 14 -0.54 6.00 -2.28
C ARG A 14 -0.74 5.82 -0.77
N TRP A 15 -1.56 4.83 -0.38
CA TRP A 15 -1.84 4.46 1.01
C TRP A 15 -2.34 5.64 1.88
N GLN A 16 -3.30 6.41 1.36
CA GLN A 16 -3.79 7.66 1.97
C GLN A 16 -5.19 7.51 2.60
N PRO A 17 -5.40 6.87 3.77
CA PRO A 17 -4.44 6.17 4.61
C PRO A 17 -4.35 4.66 4.30
N TRP A 18 -3.45 3.94 5.01
CA TRP A 18 -3.53 2.49 5.12
C TRP A 18 -4.82 2.07 5.85
N HIS A 19 -5.46 0.96 5.43
CA HIS A 19 -6.73 0.50 5.99
C HIS A 19 -6.87 -1.02 5.82
N LYS A 20 -7.91 -1.61 6.44
CA LYS A 20 -8.12 -3.07 6.47
C LYS A 20 -8.11 -3.74 5.09
N GLY A 21 -8.68 -3.11 4.06
CA GLY A 21 -8.58 -3.65 2.70
C GLY A 21 -7.14 -3.81 2.17
N HIS A 22 -6.23 -2.89 2.51
CA HIS A 22 -4.81 -3.01 2.17
C HIS A 22 -4.14 -4.14 2.97
N THR A 23 -4.51 -4.33 4.23
CA THR A 23 -4.05 -5.46 5.06
C THR A 23 -4.48 -6.82 4.47
N GLU A 24 -5.71 -6.94 3.99
CA GLU A 24 -6.17 -8.18 3.34
C GLU A 24 -5.46 -8.43 2.01
N LEU A 25 -5.22 -7.37 1.20
CA LEU A 25 -4.39 -7.47 0.00
C LEU A 25 -2.97 -7.94 0.34
N PHE A 26 -2.38 -7.38 1.40
CA PHE A 26 -1.07 -7.79 1.89
C PHE A 26 -1.02 -9.28 2.24
N LYS A 27 -2.02 -9.82 2.95
CA LYS A 27 -2.08 -11.24 3.30
C LYS A 27 -2.12 -12.14 2.06
N LYS A 28 -2.83 -11.72 1.00
CA LYS A 28 -2.85 -12.44 -0.28
C LYS A 28 -1.48 -12.40 -0.97
N ALA A 29 -0.86 -11.23 -1.06
CA ALA A 29 0.48 -11.05 -1.63
C ALA A 29 1.54 -11.85 -0.87
N LEU A 30 1.51 -11.83 0.47
CA LEU A 30 2.41 -12.60 1.32
C LEU A 30 2.28 -14.10 1.07
N LYS A 31 1.06 -14.61 0.86
CA LYS A 31 0.83 -16.04 0.56
C LYS A 31 1.46 -16.47 -0.77
N LEU A 32 1.62 -15.57 -1.74
CA LEU A 32 2.20 -15.88 -3.05
C LEU A 32 3.73 -16.06 -2.98
N SER A 33 4.42 -15.16 -2.28
CA SER A 33 5.88 -15.03 -2.36
C SER A 33 6.61 -15.28 -1.03
N GLY A 34 5.90 -15.28 0.10
CA GLY A 34 6.49 -15.40 1.43
C GLY A 34 7.10 -14.10 1.98
N GLN A 35 7.29 -13.07 1.15
CA GLN A 35 7.63 -11.71 1.56
C GLN A 35 7.08 -10.65 0.60
N VAL A 36 6.87 -9.44 1.09
CA VAL A 36 6.23 -8.34 0.33
C VAL A 36 7.06 -7.05 0.39
N CYS A 37 7.23 -6.40 -0.75
CA CYS A 37 7.76 -5.04 -0.85
C CYS A 37 6.59 -4.07 -1.05
N ILE A 38 6.27 -3.29 -0.01
CA ILE A 38 5.22 -2.27 -0.05
C ILE A 38 5.84 -0.95 -0.47
N MET A 39 5.46 -0.45 -1.63
CA MET A 39 5.97 0.77 -2.24
C MET A 39 4.97 1.92 -2.04
N PHE A 40 5.40 2.98 -1.38
CA PHE A 40 4.66 4.24 -1.24
C PHE A 40 5.01 5.20 -2.38
N ARG A 41 4.01 5.56 -3.18
CA ARG A 41 4.13 6.65 -4.18
C ARG A 41 4.19 7.99 -3.46
N ASP A 42 5.27 8.74 -3.67
CA ASP A 42 5.45 10.07 -3.10
C ASP A 42 4.53 11.10 -3.77
N VAL A 43 3.34 11.28 -3.19
CA VAL A 43 2.30 12.19 -3.67
C VAL A 43 1.76 13.11 -2.57
N SER A 44 2.47 13.22 -1.45
CA SER A 44 2.07 14.07 -0.34
C SER A 44 1.91 15.52 -0.81
N GLY A 45 0.76 16.12 -0.54
CA GLY A 45 0.47 17.51 -0.89
C GLY A 45 0.34 17.83 -2.38
N VAL A 46 0.36 16.83 -3.27
CA VAL A 46 0.25 17.02 -4.73
C VAL A 46 -0.81 16.11 -5.35
N ASP A 47 -1.28 16.45 -6.55
CA ASP A 47 -2.14 15.56 -7.33
C ASP A 47 -1.35 14.35 -7.85
N ALA A 48 -1.92 13.15 -7.73
CA ALA A 48 -1.26 11.92 -8.12
C ALA A 48 -1.35 11.58 -9.63
N GLY A 49 -1.82 12.52 -10.45
CA GLY A 49 -1.85 12.43 -11.91
C GLY A 49 -3.13 11.81 -12.48
N HIS A 50 -4.17 11.64 -11.66
CA HIS A 50 -5.47 11.11 -12.07
C HIS A 50 -6.59 11.90 -11.39
N ALA A 51 -7.70 12.13 -12.10
CA ALA A 51 -8.85 12.83 -11.55
C ALA A 51 -9.32 12.20 -10.22
N GLY A 52 -9.53 13.04 -9.21
CA GLY A 52 -9.94 12.60 -7.86
C GLY A 52 -8.80 12.07 -6.99
N GLN A 53 -7.53 12.33 -7.35
CA GLN A 53 -6.35 11.90 -6.59
C GLN A 53 -5.52 13.05 -6.02
N SER A 54 -6.11 14.21 -5.76
CA SER A 54 -5.47 15.37 -5.12
C SER A 54 -5.44 15.32 -3.59
N ASP A 55 -6.26 14.47 -2.98
CA ASP A 55 -6.38 14.36 -1.52
C ASP A 55 -5.37 13.35 -0.94
N ASN A 56 -4.13 13.81 -0.74
CA ASN A 56 -3.00 13.03 -0.23
C ASN A 56 -2.35 13.73 0.99
N PRO A 57 -2.97 13.66 2.17
CA PRO A 57 -2.55 14.44 3.34
C PRO A 57 -1.34 13.86 4.10
N PHE A 58 -1.03 12.58 3.95
CA PHE A 58 0.02 11.90 4.72
C PHE A 58 1.32 11.83 3.93
N ASP A 59 2.44 12.07 4.60
CA ASP A 59 3.76 11.87 4.02
C ASP A 59 4.23 10.41 4.11
N PHE A 60 5.47 10.15 3.69
CA PHE A 60 6.02 8.80 3.71
C PHE A 60 6.16 8.25 5.13
N ASP A 61 6.58 9.06 6.10
CA ASP A 61 6.85 8.60 7.45
C ASP A 61 5.54 8.26 8.16
N ASP A 62 4.51 9.11 8.00
CA ASP A 62 3.16 8.85 8.49
C ASP A 62 2.59 7.54 7.94
N VAL A 63 2.65 7.37 6.62
CA VAL A 63 2.14 6.17 5.95
C VAL A 63 2.93 4.93 6.39
N LYS A 64 4.25 5.02 6.44
CA LYS A 64 5.12 3.93 6.85
C LYS A 64 4.80 3.46 8.27
N GLN A 65 4.64 4.38 9.21
CA GLN A 65 4.28 4.02 10.59
C GLN A 65 2.91 3.36 10.66
N ARG A 66 1.90 3.89 9.96
CA ARG A 66 0.56 3.28 9.91
C ARG A 66 0.58 1.86 9.33
N ILE A 67 1.37 1.62 8.29
CA ILE A 67 1.54 0.29 7.69
C ILE A 67 2.19 -0.66 8.70
N ILE A 68 3.32 -0.26 9.29
CA ILE A 68 4.06 -1.08 10.26
C ILE A 68 3.16 -1.43 11.44
N SER A 69 2.55 -0.45 12.10
CA SER A 69 1.67 -0.70 13.24
C SER A 69 0.47 -1.58 12.86
N SER A 70 -0.14 -1.36 11.70
CA SER A 70 -1.29 -2.18 11.27
C SER A 70 -0.90 -3.63 11.00
N LEU A 71 0.28 -3.89 10.43
CA LEU A 71 0.73 -5.25 10.12
C LEU A 71 1.32 -5.97 11.34
N GLU A 72 1.93 -5.24 12.27
CA GLU A 72 2.38 -5.79 13.55
C GLU A 72 1.21 -6.26 14.42
N LEU A 73 0.09 -5.54 14.42
CA LEU A 73 -1.15 -5.98 15.08
C LEU A 73 -1.69 -7.30 14.51
N GLU A 74 -1.37 -7.60 13.25
CA GLU A 74 -1.73 -8.84 12.57
C GLU A 74 -0.64 -9.93 12.72
N GLY A 75 0.43 -9.65 13.46
CA GLY A 75 1.52 -10.60 13.76
C GLY A 75 2.66 -10.63 12.74
N PHE A 76 2.69 -9.70 11.77
CA PHE A 76 3.77 -9.61 10.77
C PHE A 76 4.83 -8.61 11.21
N LYS A 77 6.11 -8.89 10.90
CA LYS A 77 7.23 -8.03 11.30
C LYS A 77 7.86 -7.33 10.11
N ASN A 78 8.08 -6.03 10.26
CA ASN A 78 8.90 -5.25 9.33
C ASN A 78 10.34 -5.82 9.29
N GLU A 79 11.00 -5.73 8.14
CA GLU A 79 12.30 -6.35 7.86
C GLU A 79 12.31 -7.90 8.00
N ARG A 80 11.14 -8.54 7.92
CA ARG A 80 11.02 -10.01 7.90
C ARG A 80 9.99 -10.46 6.87
N GLU A 81 8.71 -10.23 7.11
CA GLU A 81 7.64 -10.57 6.16
C GLU A 81 7.45 -9.44 5.13
N PHE A 82 7.80 -8.20 5.50
CA PHE A 82 7.64 -7.06 4.61
C PHE A 82 8.67 -5.96 4.84
N ILE A 83 8.82 -5.12 3.83
CA ILE A 83 9.49 -3.82 3.91
C ILE A 83 8.60 -2.74 3.30
N VAL A 84 8.77 -1.50 3.76
CA VAL A 84 8.09 -0.32 3.21
C VAL A 84 9.12 0.64 2.63
N ILE A 85 9.04 0.92 1.34
CA ILE A 85 9.98 1.81 0.64
C ILE A 85 9.25 2.98 -0.02
N LYS A 86 9.93 4.12 -0.09
CA LYS A 86 9.48 5.31 -0.80
C LYS A 86 9.88 5.20 -2.27
N VAL A 87 8.96 5.48 -3.19
CA VAL A 87 9.21 5.54 -4.63
C VAL A 87 8.63 6.84 -5.21
N PRO A 88 9.08 7.29 -6.39
CA PRO A 88 8.44 8.40 -7.09
C PRO A 88 6.95 8.12 -7.38
N ASN A 89 6.23 9.11 -7.90
CA ASN A 89 4.85 8.93 -8.32
C ASN A 89 4.75 8.04 -9.58
N ILE A 90 4.95 6.72 -9.42
CA ILE A 90 4.87 5.72 -10.48
C ILE A 90 3.41 5.59 -10.92
N THR A 91 3.12 6.03 -12.14
CA THR A 91 1.79 5.99 -12.76
C THR A 91 1.67 4.93 -13.86
N ASP A 92 2.79 4.37 -14.31
CA ASP A 92 2.86 3.36 -15.37
C ASP A 92 3.86 2.26 -14.99
N ILE A 93 3.51 1.01 -15.31
CA ILE A 93 4.41 -0.15 -15.18
C ILE A 93 4.57 -0.77 -16.56
N SER A 94 5.48 -0.21 -17.35
CA SER A 94 5.85 -0.72 -18.66
C SER A 94 6.74 -1.96 -18.55
N TYR A 95 6.44 -3.00 -19.33
CA TYR A 95 7.19 -4.26 -19.33
C TYR A 95 7.36 -4.86 -20.73
N GLY A 96 8.49 -5.54 -20.94
CA GLY A 96 8.85 -6.18 -22.21
C GLY A 96 8.54 -7.68 -22.26
N ARG A 97 9.05 -8.35 -23.30
CA ARG A 97 8.97 -9.82 -23.41
C ARG A 97 9.95 -10.46 -22.43
N GLY A 98 9.51 -11.52 -21.73
CA GLY A 98 10.38 -12.34 -20.88
C GLY A 98 10.85 -11.67 -19.58
N VAL A 99 10.06 -10.76 -19.01
CA VAL A 99 10.42 -9.99 -17.80
C VAL A 99 10.53 -10.80 -16.51
N GLY A 100 10.09 -12.06 -16.50
CA GLY A 100 10.27 -12.96 -15.36
C GLY A 100 9.35 -12.68 -14.16
N TYR A 101 8.34 -11.83 -14.30
CA TYR A 101 7.29 -11.59 -13.31
C TYR A 101 5.89 -11.62 -13.91
N THR A 102 4.89 -11.73 -13.04
CA THR A 102 3.46 -11.77 -13.39
C THR A 102 2.70 -10.63 -12.71
N PHE A 103 1.57 -10.23 -13.28
CA PHE A 103 0.57 -9.40 -12.60
C PHE A 103 -0.55 -10.27 -12.08
N THR A 104 -0.93 -10.07 -10.82
CA THR A 104 -2.01 -10.79 -10.18
C THR A 104 -2.99 -9.78 -9.59
N GLU A 105 -4.23 -9.82 -10.05
CA GLU A 105 -5.34 -9.13 -9.41
C GLU A 105 -5.96 -10.05 -8.35
N HIS A 106 -6.14 -9.52 -7.14
CA HIS A 106 -6.78 -10.25 -6.06
C HIS A 106 -8.18 -9.69 -5.82
N ASP A 107 -9.20 -10.51 -6.04
CA ASP A 107 -10.54 -10.21 -5.53
C ASP A 107 -10.59 -10.45 -4.02
N LEU A 108 -10.92 -9.40 -3.28
CA LEU A 108 -11.03 -9.40 -1.82
C LEU A 108 -12.48 -9.55 -1.34
N GLY A 109 -13.44 -9.59 -2.27
CA GLY A 109 -14.87 -9.66 -1.99
C GLY A 109 -15.51 -8.30 -1.70
N GLU A 110 -16.82 -8.22 -1.91
CA GLU A 110 -17.59 -6.97 -1.87
C GLU A 110 -17.45 -6.21 -0.55
N GLU A 111 -17.42 -6.90 0.59
CA GLU A 111 -17.30 -6.26 1.90
C GLU A 111 -15.98 -5.51 2.08
N ILE A 112 -14.88 -6.04 1.54
CA ILE A 112 -13.59 -5.37 1.59
C ILE A 112 -13.54 -4.21 0.60
N HIS A 113 -14.13 -4.38 -0.59
CA HIS A 113 -14.22 -3.32 -1.60
C HIS A 113 -15.04 -2.10 -1.14
N LYS A 114 -15.95 -2.27 -0.16
CA LYS A 114 -16.71 -1.17 0.44
C LYS A 114 -15.85 -0.22 1.29
N ILE A 115 -14.67 -0.66 1.74
CA ILE A 115 -13.74 0.16 2.52
C ILE A 115 -13.13 1.21 1.58
N SER A 116 -13.37 2.48 1.88
CA SER A 116 -12.93 3.58 1.03
C SER A 116 -12.02 4.53 1.81
N ALA A 117 -10.78 4.68 1.33
CA ALA A 117 -9.84 5.67 1.84
C ALA A 117 -10.42 7.09 1.83
N THR A 118 -11.23 7.44 0.83
CA THR A 118 -11.90 8.75 0.76
C THR A 118 -12.92 8.94 1.87
N LYS A 119 -13.73 7.92 2.19
CA LYS A 119 -14.65 7.98 3.33
C LYS A 119 -13.90 8.09 4.65
N ILE A 120 -12.82 7.33 4.81
CA ILE A 120 -11.96 7.38 5.99
C ILE A 120 -11.37 8.79 6.19
N ARG A 121 -10.79 9.40 5.14
CA ARG A 121 -10.27 10.78 5.24
C ARG A 121 -11.36 11.80 5.57
N LYS A 122 -12.58 11.61 5.05
CA LYS A 122 -13.72 12.45 5.43
C LYS A 122 -14.04 12.32 6.93
N GLU A 123 -14.15 11.08 7.44
CA GLU A 123 -14.41 10.83 8.86
C GLU A 123 -13.29 11.37 9.78
N MET A 124 -12.03 11.35 9.33
CA MET A 124 -10.92 11.96 10.09
C MET A 124 -11.06 13.49 10.18
N ARG A 125 -11.49 14.15 9.10
CA ARG A 125 -11.79 15.61 9.12
C ARG A 125 -12.98 15.93 10.02
N ASP A 126 -14.02 15.11 9.97
CA ASP A 126 -15.21 15.27 10.84
C ASP A 126 -14.86 15.13 12.34
N LYS A 127 -13.68 14.57 12.66
CA LYS A 127 -13.14 14.39 14.01
C LYS A 127 -11.97 15.32 14.35
N ASP A 128 -11.63 16.27 13.49
CA ASP A 128 -10.47 17.16 13.64
C ASP A 128 -9.11 16.42 13.73
N GLU A 129 -9.02 15.19 13.23
CA GLU A 129 -7.79 14.37 13.17
C GLU A 129 -6.99 14.62 11.88
N LEU A 130 -7.59 15.33 10.92
CA LEU A 130 -7.00 15.70 9.64
C LEU A 130 -7.42 17.13 9.30
N VAL A 131 -6.44 17.97 8.98
CA VAL A 131 -6.66 19.37 8.57
C VAL A 131 -7.05 19.44 7.09
#